data_AF-W5WK05-F1
#
_entry.id   AF-W5WK05-F1
#
_cell.length_a   1.000
_cell.length_b   1.000
_cell.length_c   1.000
_cell.angle_alpha   90.00
_cell.angle_beta   90.00
_cell.angle_gamma   90.00
#
_symmetry.space_group_name_H-M   'P 1'
#
loop_
_entity.id
_entity.type
_entity.pdbx_description
1 polymer ?
#
loop_
_entity_poly.entity_id
_entity_poly.type
_entity_poly.pdbx_seq_one_letter_code
_entity_poly.pdbx_strand_id
1 'polypeptide(L)'
;MSSAQMSSGSGFGAAASRFRAEVDAAVDRGARASAAARERSAAFAGRTRELAEAVRSGQAKPVAGELTSEDLRRSATSFRTDNGLPVDRLPAGADLLAAAPPATTPSATRPPAPGRRSPRPSDDDEDFSQEKILFRG
;
A
#
# COMPACT_ATOMS: atom_id res chain seq x y z
N MET A 1 46.90 -4.71 57.21
CA MET A 1 46.53 -5.86 56.36
C MET A 1 45.45 -5.40 55.40
N SER A 2 45.81 -5.30 54.13
CA SER A 2 44.97 -4.83 53.02
C SER A 2 44.19 -5.98 52.40
N SER A 3 42.90 -5.77 52.12
CA SER A 3 42.18 -6.43 51.01
C SER A 3 40.70 -6.01 50.95
N ALA A 4 40.44 -4.82 50.40
CA ALA A 4 39.09 -4.37 50.05
C ALA A 4 39.11 -3.75 48.65
N GLN A 5 39.36 -4.54 47.61
CA GLN A 5 39.31 -4.04 46.23
C GLN A 5 39.29 -5.14 45.15
N MET A 6 38.24 -5.97 45.06
CA MET A 6 38.03 -6.86 43.89
C MET A 6 36.55 -7.23 43.62
N SER A 7 35.61 -6.27 43.60
CA SER A 7 34.21 -6.57 43.20
C SER A 7 33.65 -5.72 42.05
N SER A 8 34.40 -4.72 41.58
CA SER A 8 33.92 -3.80 40.53
C SER A 8 34.06 -4.35 39.10
N GLY A 9 34.87 -5.39 38.89
CA GLY A 9 35.14 -5.96 37.55
C GLY A 9 34.07 -6.95 37.04
N SER A 10 33.30 -7.60 37.92
CA SER A 10 32.31 -8.60 37.49
C SER A 10 30.96 -7.99 37.07
N GLY A 11 30.60 -6.83 37.64
CA GLY A 11 29.33 -6.15 37.35
C GLY A 11 29.24 -5.61 35.92
N PHE A 12 30.33 -5.04 35.40
CA PHE A 12 30.38 -4.54 34.02
C PHE A 12 30.32 -5.68 33.00
N GLY A 13 31.03 -6.78 33.23
CA GLY A 13 30.97 -7.97 32.36
C GLY A 13 29.56 -8.56 32.26
N ALA A 14 28.86 -8.65 33.41
CA ALA A 14 27.49 -9.13 33.46
C ALA A 14 26.47 -8.16 32.82
N ALA A 15 26.69 -6.85 32.95
CA ALA A 15 25.86 -5.84 32.26
C ALA A 15 26.08 -5.90 30.74
N ALA A 16 27.32 -5.99 30.30
CA ALA A 16 27.67 -6.12 28.89
C ALA A 16 27.10 -7.40 28.25
N SER A 17 27.11 -8.52 28.98
CA SER A 17 26.51 -9.77 28.47
C SER A 17 24.99 -9.70 28.36
N ARG A 18 24.31 -9.07 29.32
CA ARG A 18 22.86 -8.85 29.25
C ARG A 18 22.49 -7.94 28.08
N PHE A 19 23.22 -6.84 27.91
CA PHE A 19 22.98 -5.93 26.81
C PHE A 19 23.14 -6.62 25.45
N ARG A 20 24.20 -7.40 25.26
CA ARG A 20 24.38 -8.18 24.02
C ARG A 20 23.22 -9.16 23.79
N ALA A 21 22.82 -9.89 24.82
CA ALA A 21 21.69 -10.81 24.73
C ALA A 21 20.36 -10.10 24.38
N GLU A 22 20.14 -8.89 24.92
CA GLU A 22 18.98 -8.07 24.60
C GLU A 22 19.01 -7.56 23.15
N VAL A 23 20.18 -7.13 22.67
CA VAL A 23 20.38 -6.73 21.27
C VAL A 23 20.14 -7.90 20.33
N ASP A 24 20.72 -9.07 20.61
CA ASP A 24 20.53 -10.28 19.79
C ASP A 24 19.04 -10.67 19.75
N ALA A 25 18.37 -10.68 20.90
CA ALA A 25 16.94 -10.97 20.98
C ALA A 25 16.08 -9.94 20.23
N ALA A 26 16.47 -8.66 20.23
CA ALA A 26 15.81 -7.61 19.48
C ALA A 26 16.01 -7.79 17.96
N VAL A 27 17.22 -8.12 17.53
CA VAL A 27 17.54 -8.43 16.12
C VAL A 27 16.74 -9.64 15.64
N ASP A 28 16.68 -10.72 16.42
CA ASP A 28 15.90 -11.92 16.09
C ASP A 28 14.41 -11.62 15.98
N ARG A 29 13.89 -10.74 16.84
CA ARG A 29 12.50 -10.28 16.76
C ARG A 29 12.26 -9.46 15.48
N GLY A 30 13.18 -8.54 15.18
CA GLY A 30 13.13 -7.71 13.96
C GLY A 30 13.20 -8.56 12.69
N ALA A 31 14.08 -9.55 12.65
CA ALA A 31 14.23 -10.48 11.54
C ALA A 31 12.94 -11.27 11.31
N ARG A 32 12.32 -11.80 12.38
CA ARG A 32 11.03 -12.51 12.29
C ARG A 32 9.89 -11.59 11.84
N ALA A 33 9.79 -10.38 12.38
CA ALA A 33 8.77 -9.42 11.98
C ALA A 33 8.92 -9.04 10.50
N SER A 34 10.16 -8.84 10.04
CA SER A 34 10.47 -8.54 8.64
C SER A 34 10.11 -9.69 7.70
N ALA A 35 10.42 -10.94 8.08
CA ALA A 35 10.03 -12.12 7.33
C ALA A 35 8.50 -12.22 7.19
N ALA A 36 7.77 -12.06 8.29
CA ALA A 36 6.30 -12.08 8.29
C ALA A 36 5.69 -10.92 7.48
N ALA A 37 6.34 -9.75 7.43
CA ALA A 37 5.91 -8.65 6.57
C ALA A 37 6.11 -8.95 5.08
N ARG A 38 7.27 -9.52 4.71
CA ARG A 38 7.56 -9.94 3.33
C ARG A 38 6.58 -11.00 2.84
N GLU A 39 6.28 -12.00 3.67
CA GLU A 39 5.30 -13.04 3.35
C GLU A 39 3.91 -12.44 3.08
N ARG A 40 3.43 -11.56 3.97
CA ARG A 40 2.14 -10.86 3.78
C ARG A 40 2.13 -10.01 2.50
N SER A 41 3.23 -9.32 2.22
CA SER A 41 3.37 -8.52 1.00
C SER A 41 3.34 -9.38 -0.25
N ALA A 42 4.04 -10.52 -0.25
CA ALA A 42 4.05 -11.47 -1.37
C ALA A 42 2.65 -12.07 -1.60
N ALA A 43 1.95 -12.47 -0.54
CA ALA A 43 0.58 -12.98 -0.62
C ALA A 43 -0.42 -11.93 -1.12
N PHE A 44 -0.25 -10.67 -0.72
CA PHE A 44 -1.06 -9.57 -1.24
C PHE A 44 -0.79 -9.31 -2.73
N ALA A 45 0.48 -9.29 -3.15
CA ALA A 45 0.86 -9.12 -4.55
C ALA A 45 0.33 -10.26 -5.43
N GLY A 46 0.38 -11.50 -4.94
CA GLY A 46 -0.23 -12.67 -5.60
C GLY A 46 -1.73 -12.49 -5.83
N ARG A 47 -2.49 -12.23 -4.76
CA ARG A 47 -3.95 -12.00 -4.84
C ARG A 47 -4.32 -10.81 -5.74
N THR A 48 -3.51 -9.76 -5.73
CA THR A 48 -3.72 -8.59 -6.60
C THR A 48 -3.53 -8.95 -8.07
N ARG A 49 -2.51 -9.75 -8.39
CA ARG A 49 -2.28 -10.24 -9.76
C ARG A 49 -3.43 -11.13 -10.22
N GLU A 50 -3.84 -12.08 -9.39
CA GLU A 50 -4.98 -12.97 -9.67
C GLU A 50 -6.27 -12.18 -9.93
N LEU A 51 -6.57 -11.19 -9.08
CA LEU A 51 -7.73 -10.32 -9.28
C LEU A 51 -7.62 -9.51 -10.57
N ALA A 52 -6.45 -8.94 -10.87
CA ALA A 52 -6.24 -8.18 -12.11
C ALA A 52 -6.43 -9.06 -13.36
N GLU A 53 -5.97 -10.32 -13.32
CA GLU A 53 -6.20 -11.30 -14.38
C GLU A 53 -7.67 -11.71 -14.50
N ALA A 54 -8.36 -11.91 -13.37
CA ALA A 54 -9.80 -12.19 -13.34
C ALA A 54 -10.63 -11.04 -13.93
N VAL A 55 -10.27 -9.78 -13.64
CA VAL A 55 -10.91 -8.60 -14.24
C VAL A 55 -10.62 -8.54 -15.74
N ARG A 56 -9.36 -8.73 -16.15
CA ARG A 56 -8.96 -8.68 -17.57
C ARG A 56 -9.63 -9.75 -18.41
N SER A 57 -9.84 -10.94 -17.85
CA SER A 57 -10.53 -12.05 -18.48
C SER A 57 -12.06 -11.99 -18.36
N GLY A 58 -12.62 -10.96 -17.68
CA GLY A 58 -14.05 -10.79 -17.47
C GLY A 58 -14.69 -11.81 -16.51
N GLN A 59 -13.87 -12.54 -15.75
CA GLN A 59 -14.32 -13.52 -14.74
C GLN A 59 -14.75 -12.84 -13.44
N ALA A 60 -14.07 -11.75 -13.05
CA ALA A 60 -14.48 -10.95 -11.91
C ALA A 60 -15.71 -10.12 -12.28
N LYS A 61 -16.89 -10.55 -11.79
CA LYS A 61 -18.17 -9.85 -11.98
C LYS A 61 -18.66 -9.35 -10.62
N PRO A 62 -18.74 -8.02 -10.42
CA PRO A 62 -19.31 -7.49 -9.19
C PRO A 62 -20.78 -7.94 -9.06
N VAL A 63 -21.18 -8.32 -7.86
CA VAL A 63 -22.57 -8.74 -7.58
C VAL A 63 -23.32 -7.65 -6.83
N ALA A 64 -24.65 -7.58 -7.00
CA ALA A 64 -25.47 -6.54 -6.40
C ALA A 64 -25.34 -6.45 -4.86
N GLY A 65 -25.13 -7.58 -4.19
CA GLY A 65 -24.96 -7.63 -2.73
C GLY A 65 -23.62 -7.07 -2.22
N GLU A 66 -22.62 -6.91 -3.10
CA GLU A 66 -21.32 -6.32 -2.78
C GLU A 66 -21.26 -4.81 -3.07
N LEU A 67 -22.29 -4.26 -3.71
CA LEU A 67 -22.36 -2.83 -3.97
C LEU A 67 -22.44 -2.06 -2.66
N THR A 68 -21.80 -0.90 -2.63
CA THR A 68 -21.98 0.08 -1.54
C THR A 68 -23.47 0.42 -1.42
N SER A 69 -24.01 0.24 -0.21
CA SER A 69 -25.42 0.49 0.07
C SER A 69 -25.79 1.95 -0.26
N GLU A 70 -27.05 2.15 -0.68
CA GLU A 70 -27.55 3.49 -1.04
C GLU A 70 -27.49 4.46 0.14
N ASP A 71 -27.79 4.00 1.35
CA ASP A 71 -27.76 4.84 2.55
C ASP A 71 -26.33 5.28 2.87
N LEU A 72 -25.34 4.40 2.70
CA LEU A 72 -23.93 4.75 2.90
C LEU A 72 -23.45 5.74 1.84
N ARG A 73 -23.86 5.56 0.58
CA ARG A 73 -23.57 6.53 -0.50
C ARG A 73 -24.19 7.90 -0.22
N ARG A 74 -25.44 7.94 0.24
CA ARG A 74 -26.14 9.19 0.60
C ARG A 74 -25.45 9.89 1.77
N SER A 75 -25.10 9.13 2.81
CA SER A 75 -24.37 9.65 3.99
C SER A 75 -23.02 10.24 3.59
N ALA A 76 -22.22 9.51 2.81
CA ALA A 76 -20.93 9.99 2.32
C ALA A 76 -21.07 11.25 1.44
N THR A 77 -22.08 11.29 0.58
CA THR A 77 -22.38 12.47 -0.28
C THR A 77 -22.73 13.69 0.55
N SER A 78 -23.58 13.52 1.56
CA SER A 78 -24.01 14.60 2.44
C SER A 78 -22.82 15.15 3.22
N PHE A 79 -22.03 14.27 3.85
CA PHE A 79 -20.81 14.65 4.55
C PHE A 79 -19.85 15.46 3.66
N ARG A 80 -19.60 15.01 2.42
CA ARG A 80 -18.71 15.75 1.50
C ARG A 80 -19.28 17.13 1.17
N THR A 81 -20.58 17.21 0.89
CA THR A 81 -21.25 18.47 0.57
C THR A 81 -21.17 19.45 1.74
N ASP A 82 -21.46 18.98 2.96
CA ASP A 82 -21.43 19.80 4.18
C ASP A 82 -20.02 20.32 4.50
N ASN A 83 -18.98 19.60 4.07
CA ASN A 83 -17.58 19.98 4.25
C ASN A 83 -16.97 20.68 3.03
N GLY A 84 -17.78 21.05 2.03
CA GLY A 84 -17.30 21.72 0.82
C GLY A 84 -16.35 20.87 -0.04
N LEU A 85 -16.37 19.55 0.13
CA LEU A 85 -15.57 18.61 -0.66
C LEU A 85 -16.30 18.28 -1.97
N PRO A 86 -15.59 18.25 -3.12
CA PRO A 86 -16.20 17.93 -4.40
C PRO A 86 -16.91 16.56 -4.39
N VAL A 87 -18.09 16.46 -4.99
CA VAL A 87 -18.77 15.17 -5.21
C VAL A 87 -19.05 15.02 -6.70
N ASP A 88 -18.39 14.07 -7.34
CA ASP A 88 -18.66 13.72 -8.73
C ASP A 88 -20.02 13.04 -8.85
N ARG A 89 -20.77 13.41 -9.90
CA ARG A 89 -22.01 12.72 -10.23
C ARG A 89 -21.71 11.49 -11.07
N LEU A 90 -21.64 10.34 -10.41
CA LEU A 90 -21.46 9.04 -11.03
C LEU A 90 -22.80 8.30 -11.17
N PRO A 91 -22.93 7.37 -12.14
CA PRO A 91 -24.09 6.47 -12.22
C PRO A 91 -24.30 5.69 -10.92
N ALA A 92 -25.53 5.28 -10.64
CA ALA A 92 -25.78 4.43 -9.49
C ALA A 92 -25.14 3.04 -9.69
N GLY A 93 -24.77 2.36 -8.60
CA GLY A 93 -24.16 1.04 -8.69
C GLY A 93 -25.04 0.02 -9.42
N ALA A 94 -26.36 0.11 -9.26
CA ALA A 94 -27.31 -0.75 -9.97
C ALA A 94 -27.32 -0.48 -11.49
N ASP A 95 -27.15 0.77 -11.91
CA ASP A 95 -27.07 1.14 -13.33
C ASP A 95 -25.81 0.57 -13.99
N LEU A 96 -24.71 0.45 -13.24
CA LEU A 96 -23.45 -0.14 -13.70
C LEU A 96 -23.55 -1.67 -13.87
N LEU A 97 -24.44 -2.33 -13.11
CA LEU A 97 -24.69 -3.77 -13.21
C LEU A 97 -25.80 -4.13 -14.20
N ALA A 98 -26.64 -3.17 -14.60
CA ALA A 98 -27.62 -3.37 -15.64
C ALA A 98 -26.89 -3.78 -16.93
N ALA A 99 -27.34 -4.88 -17.56
CA ALA A 99 -26.77 -5.34 -18.82
C ALA A 99 -26.81 -4.20 -19.84
N ALA A 100 -25.63 -3.85 -20.40
CA ALA A 100 -25.53 -2.81 -21.39
C ALA A 100 -26.52 -3.09 -22.55
N PRO A 101 -27.23 -2.07 -23.08
CA PRO A 101 -27.99 -2.25 -24.31
C PRO A 101 -27.06 -2.76 -25.42
N PRO A 102 -27.56 -3.57 -26.38
CA PRO A 102 -26.73 -4.12 -27.44
C PRO A 102 -26.00 -2.97 -28.16
N ALA A 103 -24.68 -3.03 -28.16
CA ALA A 103 -23.81 -2.03 -28.76
C ALA A 103 -24.09 -1.89 -30.26
N THR A 104 -24.96 -0.96 -30.64
CA THR A 104 -25.06 -0.44 -32.00
C THR A 104 -24.16 0.77 -32.10
N THR A 105 -22.86 0.54 -31.97
CA THR A 105 -21.74 1.28 -32.56
C THR A 105 -20.44 0.77 -31.90
N PRO A 106 -19.38 0.48 -32.66
CA PRO A 106 -18.07 0.30 -32.06
C PRO A 106 -17.75 1.59 -31.33
N SER A 107 -17.51 1.48 -30.02
CA SER A 107 -16.99 2.56 -29.18
C SER A 107 -15.88 3.25 -29.96
N ALA A 108 -16.15 4.46 -30.44
CA ALA A 108 -15.17 5.24 -31.15
C ALA A 108 -13.93 5.31 -30.25
N THR A 109 -12.82 4.78 -30.75
CA THR A 109 -11.50 4.95 -30.18
C THR A 109 -11.37 6.41 -29.83
N ARG A 110 -11.33 6.73 -28.53
CA ARG A 110 -11.09 8.09 -28.04
C ARG A 110 -9.90 8.63 -28.84
N PRO A 111 -10.05 9.69 -29.64
CA PRO A 111 -8.91 10.26 -30.35
C PRO A 111 -7.87 10.63 -29.27
N PRO A 112 -6.58 10.31 -29.49
CA PRO A 112 -5.56 10.65 -28.52
C PRO A 112 -5.66 12.14 -28.22
N ALA A 113 -5.84 12.48 -26.95
CA ALA A 113 -5.86 13.87 -26.53
C ALA A 113 -4.58 14.54 -27.07
N PRO A 114 -4.67 15.68 -27.78
CA PRO A 114 -3.48 16.36 -28.24
C PRO A 114 -2.73 16.89 -27.02
N GLY A 115 -1.58 16.28 -26.76
CA GLY A 115 -0.48 16.88 -26.01
C GLY A 115 -0.72 17.08 -24.52
N ARG A 116 -0.62 16.01 -23.73
CA ARG A 116 0.35 15.91 -22.62
C ARG A 116 0.78 14.45 -22.52
N ARG A 117 1.90 14.11 -23.16
CA ARG A 117 2.64 12.90 -22.78
C ARG A 117 3.05 13.13 -21.34
N SER A 118 2.38 12.48 -20.39
CA SER A 118 3.10 12.16 -19.17
C SER A 118 4.28 11.31 -19.63
N PRO A 119 5.53 11.63 -19.23
CA PRO A 119 6.65 10.76 -19.52
C PRO A 119 6.25 9.35 -19.12
N ARG A 120 6.58 8.36 -19.97
CA ARG A 120 6.65 6.97 -19.47
C ARG A 120 7.47 7.04 -18.18
N PRO A 121 7.10 6.34 -17.09
CA PRO A 121 8.12 6.03 -16.09
C PRO A 121 9.22 5.28 -16.85
N SER A 122 10.27 6.00 -17.22
CA SER A 122 11.59 5.44 -17.42
C SER A 122 11.95 4.70 -16.14
N ASP A 123 12.88 3.77 -16.25
CA ASP A 123 13.63 3.18 -15.14
C ASP A 123 14.40 4.25 -14.32
N ASP A 124 13.71 5.29 -13.81
CA ASP A 124 14.21 6.34 -12.91
C ASP A 124 13.99 5.94 -11.44
N ASP A 125 14.19 4.66 -11.12
CA ASP A 125 14.42 4.24 -9.74
C ASP A 125 15.80 4.74 -9.21
N GLU A 126 16.55 5.48 -10.05
CA GLU A 126 17.82 6.15 -9.75
C GLU A 126 17.67 7.53 -9.08
N ASP A 127 16.45 8.08 -8.99
CA ASP A 127 16.21 9.44 -8.45
C ASP A 127 16.29 9.52 -6.90
N PHE A 128 16.44 8.39 -6.21
CA PHE A 128 16.67 8.31 -4.77
C PHE A 128 18.11 7.98 -4.38
N SER A 129 19.07 8.23 -5.26
CA SER A 129 20.49 8.12 -4.92
C SER A 129 20.89 9.17 -3.88
N GLN A 130 21.32 8.72 -2.69
CA GLN A 130 21.69 9.57 -1.53
C GLN A 130 22.68 10.69 -1.90
N GLU A 131 23.51 10.51 -2.94
CA GLU A 131 24.46 11.53 -3.40
C GLU A 131 23.78 12.84 -3.81
N LYS A 132 22.61 12.80 -4.49
CA LYS A 132 21.97 14.03 -4.98
C LYS A 132 21.31 14.88 -3.88
N ILE A 133 20.93 14.26 -2.76
CA ILE A 133 20.33 14.96 -1.61
C ILE A 133 21.41 15.78 -0.87
N LEU A 134 22.66 15.32 -0.86
CA LEU A 134 23.74 15.99 -0.15
C LEU A 134 24.31 17.20 -0.90
N PHE A 135 24.24 17.23 -2.23
CA PHE A 135 24.83 18.29 -3.07
C PHE A 135 23.83 19.35 -3.56
N ARG A 136 22.55 19.26 -3.21
CA ARG A 136 21.51 20.26 -3.52
C ARG A 136 20.81 20.84 -2.28
N GLY A 137 21.50 20.85 -1.14
CA GLY A 137 21.15 21.70 0.00
C GLY A 137 21.37 23.17 -0.31
#